data_AF-A0A151SA78-F1
#
_entry.id   AF-A0A151SA78-F1
#
_cell.length_a   1.000
_cell.length_b   1.000
_cell.length_c   1.000
_cell.angle_alpha   90.00
_cell.angle_beta   90.00
_cell.angle_gamma   90.00
#
_symmetry.space_group_name_H-M   'P 1'
#
loop_
_entity.id
_entity.type
_entity.pdbx_description
1 polymer ?
#
loop_
_entity_poly.entity_id
_entity_poly.type
_entity_poly.pdbx_seq_one_letter_code
_entity_poly.pdbx_strand_id
1 'polypeptide(L)' 'MNVYLFPIFLFEELQRMFNAFLWVVVNRDKKGIKWMSWEKLTMRKGLRGMRFCNFYGFNLAMQGKQGWKFFSNLNALVT' A
#
# COMPACT_ATOMS: atom_id res chain seq x y z
N MET A 1 8.62 -1.93 19.68
CA MET A 1 7.58 -1.77 18.64
C MET A 1 8.04 -0.70 17.66
N ASN A 2 8.06 -0.98 16.36
CA ASN A 2 8.63 -0.09 15.35
C ASN A 2 7.55 0.78 14.70
N VAL A 3 7.65 2.10 14.85
CA VAL A 3 6.79 3.11 14.23
C VAL A 3 7.64 3.87 13.23
N TYR A 4 7.45 3.61 11.94
CA TYR A 4 8.20 4.28 10.88
C TYR A 4 7.25 4.86 9.84
N LEU A 5 7.41 6.15 9.56
CA LEU A 5 6.81 6.77 8.38
C LEU A 5 7.74 6.48 7.22
N PHE A 6 7.25 5.71 6.25
CA PHE A 6 8.05 5.51 5.04
C PHE A 6 8.18 6.84 4.31
N PRO A 7 9.40 7.19 3.85
CA PRO A 7 9.60 8.32 2.97
C PRO A 7 8.77 8.18 1.70
N ILE A 8 8.30 9.32 1.16
CA ILE A 8 7.47 9.35 -0.05
C ILE A 8 8.18 8.67 -1.23
N PHE A 9 9.49 8.87 -1.38
CA PHE A 9 10.27 8.27 -2.48
C PHE A 9 10.24 6.74 -2.47
N LEU A 10 10.23 6.11 -1.28
CA LEU A 10 10.22 4.65 -1.15
C LEU A 10 8.90 4.08 -1.68
N PHE A 11 7.79 4.81 -1.49
CA PHE A 11 6.50 4.42 -2.04
C PHE A 11 6.49 4.51 -3.56
N GLU A 12 7.11 5.54 -4.15
CA GLU A 12 7.24 5.65 -5.60
C GLU A 12 8.07 4.50 -6.17
N GLU A 13 9.15 4.12 -5.50
CA GLU A 13 10.00 3.00 -5.91
C GLU A 13 9.24 1.66 -5.84
N LEU A 14 8.55 1.39 -4.73
CA LEU A 14 7.69 0.20 -4.59
C LEU A 14 6.60 0.18 -5.66
N GLN A 15 5.94 1.31 -5.91
CA GLN A 15 4.94 1.44 -6.97
C GLN A 15 5.51 1.13 -8.35
N ARG A 16 6.72 1.62 -8.67
CA ARG A 16 7.42 1.28 -9.92
C ARG A 16 7.69 -0.21 -10.04
N MET A 17 8.18 -0.85 -8.98
CA MET A 17 8.42 -2.30 -8.95
C MET A 17 7.13 -3.11 -9.15
N PHE A 18 6.04 -2.71 -8.47
CA PHE A 18 4.74 -3.37 -8.63
C PHE A 18 4.17 -3.19 -10.04
N ASN A 19 4.27 -1.98 -10.62
CA ASN A 19 3.85 -1.74 -12.00
C ASN A 19 4.64 -2.60 -12.99
N ALA A 20 5.97 -2.65 -12.85
CA ALA A 20 6.81 -3.51 -13.68
C ALA A 20 6.38 -4.98 -13.58
N PHE A 21 6.13 -5.48 -12.37
CA PHE A 21 5.62 -6.83 -12.16
C PHE A 21 4.25 -7.05 -12.82
N LEU A 22 3.27 -6.17 -12.57
CA LEU A 22 1.91 -6.32 -13.11
C LEU A 22 1.84 -6.20 -14.63
N TRP A 23 2.74 -5.43 -15.23
CA TRP A 23 2.81 -5.21 -16.68
C TRP A 23 3.57 -6.30 -17.43
N VAL A 24 4.50 -6.99 -16.76
CA VAL A 24 5.39 -7.99 -17.38
C VAL A 24 5.00 -9.43 -17.01
N VAL A 25 4.57 -9.69 -15.77
CA VAL A 25 4.56 -11.06 -15.19
C VAL A 25 3.17 -11.73 -15.23
N VAL A 26 2.08 -10.99 -15.39
CA VAL A 26 0.72 -11.51 -15.16
C VAL A 26 0.27 -12.62 -16.13
N ASN A 27 1.03 -12.96 -17.18
CA ASN A 27 1.09 -14.31 -17.78
C ASN A 27 2.06 -14.31 -18.96
N ARG A 28 2.87 -15.36 -19.15
CA ARG A 28 3.76 -15.49 -20.32
C ARG A 28 2.98 -15.45 -21.66
N ASP A 29 1.69 -15.80 -21.64
CA ASP A 29 0.82 -15.84 -22.81
C ASP A 29 -0.32 -14.80 -22.82
N LYS A 30 -0.49 -13.99 -21.76
CA LYS A 30 -1.50 -12.92 -21.71
C LYS A 30 -0.85 -11.58 -21.42
N LYS A 31 -1.21 -10.56 -22.21
CA LYS A 31 -0.76 -9.18 -22.03
C LYS A 31 -1.04 -8.74 -20.58
N GLY A 32 -0.01 -8.36 -19.82
CA GLY A 32 -0.13 -7.85 -18.45
C GLY A 32 -1.05 -6.62 -18.34
N ILE A 33 -1.31 -6.13 -17.12
CA ILE A 33 -2.31 -5.08 -16.85
C ILE A 33 -1.78 -3.68 -17.23
N LYS A 34 -1.42 -3.49 -18.50
CA LYS A 34 -0.83 -2.24 -19.04
C LYS A 34 -1.87 -1.14 -19.27
N TRP A 35 -3.16 -1.49 -19.31
CA TRP A 35 -4.25 -0.58 -19.68
C TRP A 35 -4.86 0.17 -18.49
N MET A 36 -4.41 -0.12 -17.26
CA MET A 36 -4.94 0.51 -16.05
C MET A 36 -3.84 1.31 -15.34
N SER A 37 -4.14 2.57 -15.02
CA SER A 37 -3.25 3.40 -14.20
C SER A 37 -3.22 2.90 -12.76
N TRP A 38 -2.12 3.19 -12.06
CA TRP A 38 -1.96 2.85 -10.64
C TRP A 38 -3.08 3.42 -9.76
N GLU A 39 -3.50 4.66 -10.03
CA GLU A 39 -4.62 5.29 -9.34
C GLU A 39 -5.90 4.46 -9.45
N LYS A 40 -6.24 3.99 -10.66
CA LYS A 40 -7.40 3.12 -10.86
C LYS A 40 -7.22 1.75 -10.19
N LEU A 41 -6.01 1.20 -10.17
CA LEU A 41 -5.74 -0.06 -9.46
C LEU A 41 -6.04 0.07 -7.98
N THR A 42 -5.67 1.19 -7.35
CA THR A 42 -5.87 1.42 -5.91
C THR A 42 -7.29 1.85 -5.53
N MET A 43 -8.11 2.27 -6.50
CA MET A 43 -9.51 2.62 -6.27
C MET A 43 -10.36 1.43 -5.81
N ARG A 44 -11.47 1.74 -5.12
CA ARG A 44 -12.44 0.73 -4.68
C ARG A 44 -13.07 0.01 -5.88
N LYS A 45 -13.40 -1.27 -5.71
CA LYS A 45 -14.01 -2.10 -6.77
C LYS A 45 -15.33 -1.53 -7.29
N GLY A 46 -16.15 -0.97 -6.39
CA GLY A 46 -17.40 -0.29 -6.75
C GLY A 46 -17.21 0.97 -7.61
N LEU A 47 -16.00 1.53 -7.63
CA LEU A 47 -15.62 2.68 -8.47
C LEU A 47 -14.75 2.26 -9.66
N ARG A 48 -14.93 1.02 -10.16
CA ARG A 48 -14.16 0.43 -11.27
C ARG A 48 -12.66 0.24 -11.00
N GLY A 49 -12.24 0.27 -9.74
CA GLY A 49 -10.87 -0.05 -9.36
C GLY A 49 -10.65 -1.51 -8.98
N MET A 50 -9.44 -1.84 -8.51
CA MET A 50 -9.06 -3.21 -8.12
C MET A 50 -8.75 -3.38 -6.62
N ARG A 51 -8.90 -2.32 -5.82
CA ARG A 51 -8.57 -2.30 -4.37
C ARG A 51 -7.12 -2.65 -4.08
N PHE A 52 -6.18 -2.35 -4.99
CA PHE A 52 -4.76 -2.40 -4.65
C PHE A 52 -4.48 -1.44 -3.49
N CYS A 53 -3.57 -1.82 -2.61
CA CYS A 53 -3.31 -1.04 -1.41
C CYS A 53 -2.52 0.23 -1.77
N ASN A 54 -3.07 1.41 -1.44
CA ASN A 54 -2.27 2.64 -1.45
C ASN A 54 -1.30 2.55 -0.26
N PHE A 55 -0.01 2.35 -0.54
CA PHE A 55 1.02 2.13 0.48
C PHE A 55 1.15 3.30 1.46
N TYR A 56 1.03 4.55 0.99
CA TYR A 56 1.08 5.73 1.83
C TYR A 56 -0.10 5.77 2.80
N GLY A 57 -1.32 5.63 2.27
CA GLY A 57 -2.54 5.59 3.09
C GLY A 57 -2.55 4.40 4.06
N PHE A 58 -1.99 3.26 3.66
CA PHE A 58 -1.87 2.09 4.52
C PHE A 58 -0.87 2.29 5.66
N ASN A 59 0.30 2.88 5.40
CA ASN A 59 1.27 3.22 6.45
C ASN A 59 0.64 4.21 7.46
N LEU A 60 0.02 5.28 6.97
CA LEU A 60 -0.68 6.24 7.83
C LEU A 60 -1.75 5.56 8.70
N ALA A 61 -2.59 4.70 8.12
CA ALA A 61 -3.60 3.97 8.88
C ALA A 61 -2.98 3.02 9.92
N MET A 62 -1.86 2.36 9.57
CA MET A 62 -1.13 1.49 10.49
C MET A 62 -0.55 2.28 11.67
N GLN A 63 0.02 3.45 11.41
CA GLN A 63 0.49 4.35 12.47
C GLN A 63 -0.64 4.85 13.36
N GLY A 64 -1.77 5.27 12.77
CA GLY A 64 -2.95 5.66 13.54
C GLY A 64 -3.44 4.54 14.46
N LYS A 65 -3.44 3.29 13.97
CA LYS A 65 -3.78 2.11 14.78
C LYS A 65 -2.79 1.87 15.92
N GLN A 66 -1.49 2.05 15.67
CA GLN A 66 -0.47 1.94 16.71
C GLN A 66 -0.58 3.06 17.75
N GLY A 67 -0.75 4.32 17.31
CA GLY A 67 -1.01 5.47 18.17
C GLY A 67 -2.25 5.27 19.04
N TRP A 68 -3.33 4.76 18.46
CA TRP A 68 -4.54 4.40 19.21
C TRP A 68 -4.29 3.33 20.28
N LYS A 69 -3.48 2.31 19.97
CA LYS A 69 -3.10 1.28 20.95
C LYS A 69 -2.30 1.86 22.12
N PHE A 70 -1.38 2.77 21.85
CA PHE A 70 -0.65 3.47 22.91
C PHE A 70 -1.57 4.31 23.79
N PHE A 71 -2.49 5.05 23.17
CA PHE A 71 -3.46 5.84 23.89
C PHE A 71 -4.41 4.98 24.75
N SER A 72 -4.84 3.84 24.22
CA SER A 72 -5.81 2.96 24.88
C SER A 72 -5.20 1.99 25.90
N ASN A 73 -3.87 1.84 25.92
CA ASN A 73 -3.19 0.92 26.82
C ASN A 73 -1.85 1.50 27.27
N LEU A 74 -1.82 2.06 28.49
CA LEU A 74 -0.63 2.64 29.11
C LEU A 74 0.53 1.64 29.29
N ASN A 75 0.25 0.32 29.34
CA ASN A 75 1.28 -0.71 29.45
C ASN A 75 1.86 -1.13 28.08
N ALA A 76 1.38 -0.57 26.96
CA ALA A 76 1.81 -0.95 25.62
C ALA A 76 3.26 -0.59 25.28
N LEU A 77 3.90 0.26 26.08
CA LEU A 77 5.31 0.66 25.95
C LEU A 77 6.24 -0.06 26.93
N VAL A 78 5.70 -0.65 28.00
CA VAL A 78 6.50 -1.33 29.02
C VAL A 78 6.65 -2.79 28.61
N THR A 79 7.77 -3.09 27.96
CA THR A 79 8.31 -4.45 27.82
C THR A 79 9.78 -4.42 28.19
#